data_AF-A0A160T410-F1
#
_entry.id   AF-A0A160T410-F1
#
_cell.length_a   1.000
_cell.length_b   1.000
_cell.length_c   1.000
_cell.angle_alpha   90.00
_cell.angle_beta   90.00
_cell.angle_gamma   90.00
#
_symmetry.space_group_name_H-M   'P 1'
#
loop_
_entity.id
_entity.type
_entity.pdbx_description
1 polymer ?
#
loop_
_entity_poly.entity_id
_entity_poly.type
_entity_poly.pdbx_seq_one_letter_code
_entity_poly.pdbx_strand_id
1 'polypeptide(L)'
;MINQLPTIAPISDLRLRQAEIIEQAKEGPVILVERGSRPALIAISPEQWNLLAEQVEYLQDALAVYKKKWELATGQDELVELSPEEISEWLGDDVPA
;
A
#
# COMPACT_ATOMS: atom_id res chain seq x y z
N MET A 1 -6.13 13.14 13.47
CA MET A 1 -6.91 12.72 12.29
C MET A 1 -6.24 13.38 11.10
N ILE A 2 -5.66 12.61 10.17
CA ILE A 2 -4.91 13.17 9.03
C ILE A 2 -5.91 13.74 8.02
N ASN A 3 -5.71 14.97 7.57
CA ASN A 3 -6.56 15.60 6.58
C ASN A 3 -6.35 14.92 5.21
N GLN A 4 -7.42 14.46 4.57
CA GLN A 4 -7.33 13.81 3.26
C GLN A 4 -7.39 14.80 2.09
N LEU A 5 -7.82 16.04 2.35
CA LEU A 5 -7.82 17.06 1.32
C LEU A 5 -6.40 17.62 1.15
N PRO A 6 -5.81 17.50 -0.04
CA PRO A 6 -4.46 17.98 -0.25
C PRO A 6 -4.41 19.51 -0.25
N THR A 7 -3.37 20.06 0.38
CA THR A 7 -2.99 21.46 0.21
C THR A 7 -2.21 21.60 -1.10
N ILE A 8 -2.41 22.69 -1.83
CA ILE A 8 -1.68 22.98 -3.07
C ILE A 8 -0.70 24.11 -2.81
N ALA A 9 0.58 23.90 -3.15
CA ALA A 9 1.62 24.92 -3.02
C ALA A 9 2.54 24.96 -4.27
N PRO A 10 3.17 26.11 -4.58
CA PRO A 10 4.16 26.19 -5.65
C PRO A 10 5.41 25.35 -5.33
N ILE A 11 5.99 24.68 -6.33
CA ILE A 11 7.24 23.90 -6.13
C ILE A 11 8.43 24.78 -5.69
N SER A 12 8.40 26.08 -6.00
CA SER A 12 9.39 27.04 -5.51
C SER A 12 9.43 27.17 -3.99
N ASP A 13 8.34 26.82 -3.31
CA ASP A 13 8.20 26.97 -1.87
C ASP A 13 9.03 25.92 -1.12
N LEU A 14 9.45 24.83 -1.78
CA LEU A 14 10.47 23.94 -1.21
C LEU A 14 11.78 24.66 -0.90
N ARG A 15 12.14 25.66 -1.72
CA ARG A 15 13.37 26.44 -1.52
C ARG A 15 13.15 27.62 -0.57
N LEU A 16 11.97 28.24 -0.63
CA LEU A 16 11.70 29.51 0.08
C LEU A 16 11.04 29.32 1.45
N ARG A 17 10.28 28.23 1.62
CA ARG A 17 9.37 27.98 2.76
C ARG A 17 9.37 26.51 3.16
N GLN A 18 10.53 25.85 3.10
CA GLN A 18 10.69 24.42 3.36
C GLN A 18 10.03 23.98 4.69
N ALA A 19 10.26 24.72 5.76
CA ALA A 19 9.72 24.40 7.09
C ALA A 19 8.19 24.40 7.10
N GLU A 20 7.56 25.35 6.42
CA GLU A 20 6.09 25.43 6.32
C GLU A 20 5.53 24.23 5.55
N ILE A 21 6.15 23.84 4.43
CA ILE A 21 5.75 22.66 3.66
C ILE A 21 5.87 21.38 4.50
N ILE A 22 6.92 21.25 5.32
CA ILE A 22 7.11 20.10 6.20
C ILE A 22 5.99 20.03 7.25
N GLU A 23 5.63 21.15 7.89
CA GLU A 23 4.53 21.16 8.86
C GLU A 23 3.18 20.84 8.20
N GLN A 24 2.91 21.41 7.02
CA GLN A 24 1.71 21.09 6.25
C GLN A 24 1.65 19.59 5.88
N ALA A 25 2.79 19.00 5.49
CA ALA A 25 2.88 17.58 5.13
C ALA A 25 2.64 16.62 6.31
N LYS A 26 2.80 17.10 7.56
CA LYS A 26 2.43 16.33 8.77
C LYS A 26 0.93 16.32 9.02
N GLU A 27 0.21 17.36 8.58
CA GLU A 27 -1.25 17.45 8.71
C GLU A 27 -1.99 16.71 7.61
N GLY A 28 -1.42 16.67 6.41
CA GLY A 28 -1.95 15.94 5.25
C GLY A 28 -1.11 16.16 3.99
N PRO A 29 -1.50 15.60 2.84
CA PRO A 29 -0.72 15.69 1.62
C PRO A 29 -0.58 17.12 1.09
N VAL A 30 0.62 17.47 0.62
CA VAL A 30 0.89 18.74 -0.07
C VAL A 30 1.24 18.46 -1.52
N ILE A 31 0.39 18.87 -2.45
CA ILE A 31 0.65 18.79 -3.89
C ILE A 31 1.47 20.02 -4.28
N LEU A 32 2.68 19.78 -4.78
CA LEU A 32 3.54 20.82 -5.31
C LEU A 32 3.36 20.94 -6.82
N VAL A 33 3.06 22.15 -7.27
CA VAL A 33 2.79 22.45 -8.68
C VAL A 33 3.90 23.30 -9.30
N GLU A 34 4.26 22.94 -10.53
CA GLU A 34 5.11 23.75 -11.40
C GLU A 34 4.34 24.95 -11.98
N ARG A 35 5.09 25.86 -12.63
CA ARG A 35 4.46 26.93 -13.43
C ARG A 35 3.56 26.30 -14.50
N GLY A 36 2.37 26.89 -14.69
CA GLY A 36 1.36 26.33 -15.60
C GLY A 36 0.44 25.29 -14.94
N SER A 37 0.40 25.23 -13.60
CA SER A 37 -0.52 24.38 -12.83
C SER A 37 -0.35 22.88 -13.05
N ARG A 38 0.85 22.45 -13.42
CA ARG A 38 1.18 21.02 -13.58
C ARG A 38 1.62 20.45 -12.22
N PRO A 39 0.93 19.44 -11.66
CA PRO A 39 1.41 18.74 -10.48
C PRO A 39 2.76 18.09 -10.78
N ALA A 40 3.73 18.28 -9.88
CA ALA A 40 5.08 17.78 -10.06
C ALA A 40 5.44 16.71 -9.01
N LEU A 41 5.06 16.92 -7.75
CA LEU A 41 5.24 15.95 -6.69
C LEU A 41 4.21 16.12 -5.57
N ILE A 42 4.09 15.12 -4.70
CA ILE A 42 3.30 15.17 -3.48
C ILE A 42 4.24 14.95 -2.29
N ALA A 43 4.22 15.85 -1.32
CA ALA A 43 4.88 15.67 -0.04
C ALA A 43 3.89 15.14 0.99
N ILE A 44 4.25 14.04 1.66
CA ILE A 44 3.50 13.44 2.78
C ILE A 44 4.49 13.06 3.87
N SER A 45 4.01 12.96 5.11
CA SER A 45 4.84 12.46 6.20
C SER A 45 5.18 10.97 6.03
N PRO A 46 6.31 10.50 6.59
CA PRO A 46 6.64 9.07 6.62
C PRO A 46 5.55 8.22 7.26
N GLU A 47 4.90 8.72 8.32
CA GLU A 47 3.81 8.03 9.00
C GLU A 47 2.61 7.82 8.07
N GLN A 48 2.26 8.84 7.28
CA GLN A 48 1.20 8.73 6.30
C GLN A 48 1.58 7.81 5.13
N TRP A 49 2.83 7.86 4.67
CA TRP A 49 3.34 6.92 3.66
C TRP A 49 3.20 5.46 4.13
N ASN A 50 3.67 5.16 5.34
CA ASN A 50 3.63 3.81 5.89
C ASN A 50 2.19 3.31 6.05
N LEU A 51 1.29 4.17 6.55
CA LEU A 51 -0.13 3.83 6.68
C LEU A 51 -0.78 3.50 5.34
N LEU A 52 -0.47 4.26 4.28
CA LEU A 52 -0.97 3.99 2.94
C LEU A 52 -0.41 2.68 2.38
N ALA A 53 0.88 2.42 2.58
CA ALA A 53 1.53 1.19 2.15
C ALA A 53 0.91 -0.05 2.82
N GLU A 54 0.73 0.00 4.14
CA GLU A 54 0.11 -1.08 4.92
C GLU A 54 -1.35 -1.34 4.49
N GLN A 55 -2.12 -0.29 4.21
CA GLN A 55 -3.48 -0.45 3.69
C GLN A 55 -3.51 -1.11 2.31
N VAL A 56 -2.58 -0.75 1.41
CA VAL A 56 -2.48 -1.37 0.08
C VAL A 56 -2.12 -2.85 0.21
N GLU A 57 -1.14 -3.19 1.05
CA GLU A 57 -0.75 -4.57 1.32
C GLU A 57 -1.94 -5.40 1.84
N TYR A 58 -2.62 -4.92 2.87
CA TYR A 58 -3.80 -5.59 3.43
C TYR A 58 -4.90 -5.81 2.39
N LEU A 59 -5.17 -4.83 1.52
CA LEU A 59 -6.16 -4.94 0.47
C LEU A 59 -5.75 -5.94 -0.62
N GLN A 60 -4.45 -6.00 -0.95
CA GLN A 60 -3.91 -6.97 -1.90
C GLN A 60 -4.02 -8.40 -1.37
N ASP A 61 -3.72 -8.62 -0.09
CA ASP A 61 -3.87 -9.92 0.57
C ASP A 61 -5.33 -10.37 0.60
N ALA A 62 -6.23 -9.47 0.99
CA ALA A 62 -7.66 -9.74 0.97
C ALA A 62 -8.14 -10.12 -0.45
N LEU A 63 -7.71 -9.35 -1.47
CA LEU A 63 -8.03 -9.64 -2.87
C LEU A 63 -7.51 -11.01 -3.31
N ALA A 64 -6.29 -11.38 -2.94
CA ALA A 64 -5.71 -12.68 -3.26
C ALA A 64 -6.55 -13.82 -2.68
N VAL A 65 -6.94 -13.72 -1.41
CA VAL A 65 -7.82 -14.70 -0.74
C VAL A 65 -9.17 -14.80 -1.45
N TYR A 66 -9.82 -13.68 -1.76
CA TYR A 66 -11.12 -13.70 -2.42
C TYR A 66 -11.05 -14.27 -3.83
N LYS A 67 -9.99 -13.93 -4.58
CA LYS A 67 -9.75 -14.48 -5.91
C LYS A 67 -9.61 -16.00 -5.85
N LYS A 68 -8.81 -16.52 -4.92
CA LYS A 68 -8.64 -17.98 -4.76
C LYS A 68 -9.93 -18.68 -4.35
N LYS A 69 -10.70 -18.10 -3.43
CA LYS A 69 -12.03 -18.62 -3.06
C LYS A 69 -12.98 -18.68 -4.26
N TRP A 70 -12.93 -17.66 -5.12
CA TRP A 70 -13.75 -17.62 -6.34
C TRP A 70 -13.31 -18.67 -7.37
N GLU A 71 -12.01 -18.85 -7.58
CA GLU A 71 -11.46 -19.88 -8.47
C GLU A 71 -11.90 -21.28 -8.02
N LEU A 72 -11.80 -21.57 -6.73
CA LEU A 72 -12.29 -22.82 -6.13
C LEU A 72 -13.80 -23.01 -6.35
N ALA A 73 -14.60 -21.97 -6.08
CA ALA A 73 -16.06 -22.05 -6.20
C ALA A 73 -16.54 -22.18 -7.66
N THR A 74 -15.75 -21.70 -8.62
CA THR A 74 -16.09 -21.75 -10.06
C THR A 74 -15.43 -22.91 -10.79
N GLY A 75 -14.65 -23.75 -10.10
CA GLY A 75 -13.93 -24.86 -10.71
C GLY A 75 -12.84 -24.42 -11.69
N GLN A 76 -12.34 -23.18 -11.55
CA GLN A 76 -11.21 -22.67 -12.32
C GLN A 76 -9.86 -22.99 -11.68
N ASP A 77 -9.88 -23.60 -10.49
CA ASP A 77 -8.68 -24.07 -9.81
C ASP A 77 -8.30 -25.49 -10.21
N GLU A 78 -7.01 -25.74 -10.39
CA GLU A 78 -6.48 -27.09 -10.58
C GLU A 78 -6.28 -27.75 -9.21
N LEU A 79 -7.19 -28.66 -8.87
CA LEU A 79 -7.05 -29.46 -7.65
C LEU A 79 -6.02 -30.56 -7.90
N VAL A 80 -5.01 -30.62 -7.03
CA VAL A 80 -4.02 -31.70 -7.01
C VAL A 80 -4.34 -32.61 -5.83
N GLU A 81 -4.46 -33.91 -6.08
CA GLU A 81 -4.53 -34.92 -5.01
C GLU A 81 -3.12 -35.15 -4.47
N LEU A 82 -2.95 -35.03 -3.15
CA LEU A 82 -1.72 -35.38 -2.46
C LEU A 82 -1.83 -36.79 -1.88
N SER A 83 -0.81 -37.61 -2.12
CA SER A 83 -0.66 -38.92 -1.51
C SER A 83 -0.32 -38.82 -0.01
N PRO A 84 -0.59 -39.87 0.79
CA PRO A 84 -0.20 -39.91 2.19
C PRO A 84 1.31 -39.69 2.41
N GLU A 85 2.15 -40.15 1.49
CA GLU A 85 3.59 -39.95 1.50
C GLU A 85 3.97 -38.47 1.31
N GLU A 86 3.37 -37.78 0.34
CA GLU A 86 3.59 -36.34 0.09
C GLU A 86 3.12 -35.47 1.26
N ILE A 87 2.00 -35.84 1.90
CA ILE A 87 1.49 -35.18 3.11
C ILE A 87 2.48 -35.34 4.28
N SER A 88 3.06 -36.54 4.44
CA SER A 88 4.05 -36.80 5.49
C SER A 88 5.35 -36.04 5.27
N GLU A 89 5.77 -35.84 4.03
CA GLU A 89 6.95 -35.05 3.67
C GLU A 89 6.74 -33.55 3.98
N TRP A 90 5.58 -33.00 3.61
CA TRP A 90 5.22 -31.61 3.91
C TRP A 90 5.13 -31.29 5.40
N LEU A 91 4.73 -32.24 6.23
CA LEU A 91 4.66 -32.08 7.69
C LEU A 91 6.01 -32.28 8.38
N GLY A 92 7.01 -32.82 7.68
CA GLY A 92 8.33 -33.16 8.23
C GLY A 92 9.30 -31.99 8.37
N ASP A 93 9.13 -30.94 7.57
CA ASP A 93 9.98 -29.75 7.58
C ASP A 93 9.28 -28.58 8.33
N ASP A 94 9.59 -28.46 9.63
CA ASP A 94 9.38 -27.31 10.53
C ASP A 94 8.03 -26.55 10.45
N VAL A 95 7.04 -27.01 11.22
CA VAL A 95 6.09 -26.09 11.87
C VAL A 95 6.71 -25.68 13.22
N PRO A 96 7.15 -24.42 13.42
CA PRO A 96 7.57 -23.97 14.73
C PRO A 96 6.40 -24.15 15.71
N ALA A 97 6.67 -24.83 16.82
CA ALA A 97 5.71 -25.12 17.90
C ALA A 97 5.07 -23.86 18.49
#